data_AF-A0A258WX56-F1
#
_entry.id   AF-A0A258WX56-F1
#
_cell.length_a   1.000
_cell.length_b   1.000
_cell.length_c   1.000
_cell.angle_alpha   90.00
_cell.angle_beta   90.00
_cell.angle_gamma   90.00
#
_symmetry.space_group_name_H-M   'P 1'
#
loop_
_entity.id
_entity.type
_entity.pdbx_description
1 polymer ?
#
loop_
_entity_poly.entity_id
_entity_poly.type
_entity_poly.pdbx_seq_one_letter_code
_entity_poly.pdbx_strand_id
1 'polypeptide(L)'
;MKKYNFYTLLLFCAVSVIVLSASRNYQSLKYKRTDSKFLQDTVKQVAWLAPASADSLKNPLTVSQESISKGEELYNMYCFSCHGDTGYGDGPAGGSMGIRPANFHDQRVIKQKDGALFWKLTNGKGNMPPFKEALTEEQRWQLIVFLRELGKTE
;
A
#
# COMPACT_ATOMS: atom_id res chain seq x y z
N MET A 1 45.79 57.41 0.69
CA MET A 1 44.32 57.52 0.54
C MET A 1 43.87 56.59 -0.60
N LYS A 2 43.32 55.40 -0.31
CA LYS A 2 42.86 54.46 -1.34
C LYS A 2 41.43 54.82 -1.76
N LYS A 3 41.24 55.25 -3.01
CA LYS A 3 39.91 55.52 -3.61
C LYS A 3 39.21 54.18 -3.85
N TYR A 4 38.17 53.88 -3.08
CA TYR A 4 37.28 52.75 -3.36
C TYR A 4 36.34 53.12 -4.50
N ASN A 5 36.30 52.26 -5.53
CA ASN A 5 35.57 52.51 -6.78
C ASN A 5 34.08 52.20 -6.55
N PHE A 6 33.20 53.13 -6.91
CA PHE A 6 31.74 53.03 -6.65
C PHE A 6 31.11 51.74 -7.24
N TYR A 7 31.66 51.25 -8.35
CA TYR A 7 31.27 49.99 -8.99
C TYR A 7 31.52 48.74 -8.14
N THR A 8 32.53 48.76 -7.28
CA THR A 8 32.82 47.62 -6.40
C THR A 8 31.75 47.50 -5.32
N LEU A 9 31.19 48.61 -4.82
CA LEU A 9 30.13 48.58 -3.81
C LEU A 9 28.78 48.07 -4.37
N LEU A 10 28.45 48.41 -5.63
CA LEU A 10 27.22 47.96 -6.29
C LEU A 10 27.20 46.46 -6.59
N LEU A 11 28.34 45.88 -6.97
CA LEU A 11 28.46 44.43 -7.21
C LEU A 11 28.26 43.60 -5.94
N PHE A 12 28.73 44.09 -4.78
CA PHE A 12 28.50 43.41 -3.50
C PHE A 12 27.02 43.41 -3.08
N CYS A 13 26.28 44.48 -3.36
CA CYS A 13 24.83 44.53 -3.07
C CYS A 13 24.02 43.55 -3.94
N ALA A 14 24.33 43.46 -5.24
CA ALA A 14 23.58 42.59 -6.17
C ALA A 14 23.76 41.09 -5.84
N VAL A 15 24.97 40.66 -5.50
CA VAL A 15 25.23 39.27 -5.09
C VAL A 15 24.52 38.92 -3.79
N SER A 16 24.46 39.86 -2.84
CA SER A 16 23.79 39.66 -1.55
C SER A 16 22.28 39.44 -1.71
N VAL A 17 21.61 40.23 -2.57
CA VAL A 17 20.16 40.10 -2.81
C VAL A 17 19.80 38.77 -3.48
N ILE A 18 20.64 38.26 -4.38
CA ILE A 18 20.43 36.96 -5.05
C ILE A 18 20.60 35.80 -4.07
N VAL A 19 21.61 35.86 -3.18
CA VAL A 19 21.82 34.82 -2.15
C VAL A 19 20.67 34.83 -1.12
N LEU A 20 20.14 36.00 -0.76
CA LEU A 20 19.00 36.13 0.15
C LEU A 20 17.66 35.66 -0.47
N SER A 21 17.44 35.87 -1.76
CA SER A 21 16.23 35.37 -2.43
C SER A 21 16.29 33.86 -2.67
N ALA A 22 17.47 33.31 -3.00
CA ALA A 22 17.69 31.88 -3.14
C ALA A 22 17.52 31.14 -1.81
N SER A 23 18.00 31.69 -0.69
CA SER A 23 17.85 31.07 0.64
C SER A 23 16.39 31.05 1.12
N ARG A 24 15.63 32.13 0.88
CA ARG A 24 14.19 32.18 1.18
C ARG A 24 13.39 31.12 0.43
N ASN A 25 13.73 30.89 -0.83
CA ASN A 25 13.06 29.90 -1.68
C ASN A 25 13.48 28.46 -1.33
N TYR A 26 14.74 28.26 -0.94
CA TYR A 26 15.22 26.96 -0.43
C TYR A 26 14.53 26.55 0.87
N GLN A 27 14.31 27.51 1.79
CA GLN A 27 13.70 27.25 3.09
C GLN A 27 12.19 26.95 2.97
N SER A 28 11.48 27.58 2.04
CA SER A 28 10.06 27.30 1.77
C SER A 28 9.84 25.91 1.13
N LEU A 29 10.77 25.45 0.28
CA LEU A 29 10.73 24.11 -0.32
C LEU A 29 11.02 23.00 0.71
N LYS A 30 11.88 23.25 1.70
CA LYS A 30 12.10 22.32 2.83
C LYS A 30 10.89 22.25 3.77
N TYR A 31 10.25 23.38 4.05
CA TYR A 31 9.08 23.48 4.94
C TYR A 31 7.85 22.73 4.39
N LYS A 32 7.64 22.75 3.06
CA LYS A 32 6.53 22.02 2.41
C LYS A 32 6.67 20.48 2.44
N ARG A 33 7.86 19.94 2.74
CA ARG A 33 8.14 18.49 2.71
C ARG A 33 7.83 17.78 4.03
N THR A 34 7.60 18.51 5.11
CA THR A 34 7.36 17.97 6.46
C THR A 34 5.89 17.94 6.87
N ASP A 35 4.95 18.11 5.93
CA ASP A 35 3.53 17.94 6.24
C ASP A 35 3.29 16.48 6.63
N SER A 36 3.11 16.25 7.93
CA SER A 36 2.84 14.94 8.54
C SER A 36 1.72 14.19 7.82
N LYS A 37 0.74 14.93 7.30
CA LYS A 37 -0.36 14.38 6.49
C LYS A 37 0.14 13.80 5.16
N PHE A 38 0.98 14.51 4.42
CA PHE A 38 1.56 14.00 3.16
C PHE A 38 2.43 12.78 3.41
N LEU A 39 3.24 12.78 4.47
CA LEU A 39 4.05 11.62 4.86
C LEU A 39 3.18 10.42 5.26
N GLN A 40 2.13 10.63 6.06
CA GLN A 40 1.18 9.58 6.45
C GLN A 40 0.41 9.02 5.27
N ASP A 41 -0.07 9.88 4.37
CA ASP A 41 -0.80 9.46 3.17
C ASP A 41 0.14 8.69 2.22
N THR A 42 1.39 9.14 2.05
CA THR A 42 2.40 8.43 1.26
C THR A 42 2.72 7.07 1.86
N VAL A 43 2.92 6.96 3.18
CA VAL A 43 3.17 5.69 3.87
C VAL A 43 1.99 4.74 3.72
N LYS A 44 0.74 5.22 3.86
CA LYS A 44 -0.46 4.40 3.66
C LYS A 44 -0.53 3.85 2.23
N GLN A 45 -0.25 4.67 1.24
CA GLN A 45 -0.27 4.26 -0.17
C GLN A 45 0.83 3.25 -0.48
N VAL A 46 2.06 3.50 -0.03
CA VAL A 46 3.19 2.58 -0.23
C VAL A 46 2.94 1.25 0.48
N ALA A 47 2.52 1.28 1.75
CA ALA A 47 2.27 0.08 2.55
C ALA A 47 0.95 -0.64 2.25
N TRP A 48 0.14 -0.13 1.30
CA TRP A 48 -1.20 -0.66 0.97
C TRP A 48 -2.07 -0.84 2.22
N LEU A 49 -2.24 0.23 2.99
CA LEU A 49 -3.11 0.22 4.16
C LEU A 49 -4.55 0.47 3.73
N ALA A 50 -5.46 -0.41 4.15
CA ALA A 50 -6.89 -0.21 3.96
C ALA A 50 -7.36 1.03 4.76
N PRO A 51 -8.42 1.71 4.32
CA PRO A 51 -8.99 2.83 5.08
C PRO A 51 -9.52 2.35 6.43
N ALA A 52 -9.53 3.23 7.43
CA ALA A 52 -10.01 2.89 8.78
C ALA A 52 -11.48 2.43 8.80
N SER A 53 -12.28 2.78 7.80
CA SER A 53 -13.65 2.28 7.66
C SER A 53 -13.71 0.78 7.34
N ALA A 54 -12.71 0.24 6.65
CA ALA A 54 -12.64 -1.19 6.33
C ALA A 54 -12.48 -2.05 7.59
N ASP A 55 -11.78 -1.54 8.60
CA ASP A 55 -11.60 -2.22 9.90
C ASP A 55 -12.91 -2.47 10.66
N SER A 56 -13.96 -1.74 10.32
CA SER A 56 -15.30 -1.90 10.91
C SER A 56 -16.12 -2.98 10.22
N LEU A 57 -15.75 -3.42 9.02
CA LEU A 57 -16.43 -4.50 8.31
C LEU A 57 -16.19 -5.82 9.05
N LYS A 58 -17.28 -6.53 9.31
CA LYS A 58 -17.26 -7.87 9.91
C LYS A 58 -17.63 -8.88 8.84
N ASN A 59 -16.89 -9.97 8.78
CA ASN A 59 -17.27 -11.10 7.95
C ASN A 59 -18.62 -11.63 8.46
N PRO A 60 -19.70 -11.59 7.65
CA PRO A 60 -21.01 -12.07 8.08
C PRO A 60 -21.12 -13.59 8.06
N LEU A 61 -20.14 -14.28 7.45
CA LEU A 61 -20.16 -15.73 7.29
C LEU A 61 -19.64 -16.43 8.54
N THR A 62 -20.31 -17.51 8.91
CA THR A 62 -19.79 -18.48 9.88
C THR A 62 -18.63 -19.25 9.25
N VAL A 63 -17.55 -19.43 10.00
CA VAL A 63 -16.47 -20.35 9.62
C VAL A 63 -16.99 -21.78 9.77
N SER A 64 -17.21 -22.45 8.65
CA SER A 64 -17.72 -23.83 8.56
C SER A 64 -17.02 -24.55 7.42
N GLN A 65 -17.11 -25.88 7.38
CA GLN A 65 -16.53 -26.66 6.29
C GLN A 65 -17.08 -26.23 4.91
N GLU A 66 -18.35 -25.85 4.86
CA GLU A 66 -18.99 -25.36 3.64
C GLU A 66 -18.40 -24.02 3.19
N SER A 67 -18.29 -23.03 4.09
CA SER A 67 -17.74 -21.71 3.74
C SER A 67 -16.25 -21.77 3.41
N ILE A 68 -15.50 -22.66 4.06
CA ILE A 68 -14.11 -22.96 3.71
C ILE A 68 -14.02 -23.57 2.31
N SER A 69 -14.80 -24.61 2.01
CA SER A 69 -14.77 -25.30 0.72
C SER A 69 -15.17 -24.38 -0.44
N LYS A 70 -16.20 -23.53 -0.25
CA LYS A 70 -16.57 -22.51 -1.25
C LYS A 70 -15.47 -21.49 -1.47
N GLY A 71 -14.79 -21.07 -0.41
CA GLY A 71 -13.63 -20.18 -0.51
C GLY A 71 -12.44 -20.83 -1.22
N GLU A 72 -12.19 -22.12 -0.98
CA GLU A 72 -11.14 -22.90 -1.65
C GLU A 72 -11.38 -23.02 -3.17
N GLU A 73 -12.62 -23.34 -3.58
CA GLU A 73 -13.00 -23.38 -5.00
C GLU A 73 -12.68 -22.03 -5.69
N LEU A 74 -13.08 -20.92 -5.07
CA LEU A 74 -12.80 -19.58 -5.57
C LEU A 74 -11.29 -19.28 -5.59
N TYR A 75 -10.57 -19.67 -4.55
CA TYR A 75 -9.13 -19.44 -4.47
C TYR A 75 -8.38 -20.14 -5.61
N ASN A 76 -8.74 -21.38 -5.90
CA ASN A 76 -8.15 -22.16 -6.99
C ASN A 76 -8.41 -21.54 -8.36
N MET A 77 -9.58 -20.92 -8.56
CA MET A 77 -9.92 -20.25 -9.81
C MET A 77 -9.23 -18.89 -9.99
N TYR A 78 -9.11 -18.09 -8.92
CA TYR A 78 -8.78 -16.68 -9.03
C TYR A 78 -7.45 -16.26 -8.39
N CYS A 79 -6.95 -17.02 -7.42
CA CYS A 79 -5.85 -16.60 -6.56
C CYS A 79 -4.60 -17.48 -6.72
N PHE A 80 -4.80 -18.79 -6.92
CA PHE A 80 -3.76 -19.81 -6.97
C PHE A 80 -2.58 -19.47 -7.89
N SER A 81 -2.88 -19.01 -9.12
CA SER A 81 -1.84 -18.75 -10.13
C SER A 81 -0.76 -17.78 -9.66
N CYS A 82 -1.11 -16.84 -8.78
CA CYS A 82 -0.20 -15.87 -8.20
C CYS A 82 0.23 -16.25 -6.78
N HIS A 83 -0.70 -16.70 -5.93
CA HIS A 83 -0.46 -16.89 -4.50
C HIS A 83 0.04 -18.29 -4.11
N GLY A 84 0.02 -19.26 -5.02
CA GLY A 84 0.40 -20.65 -4.76
C GLY A 84 -0.76 -21.47 -4.20
N ASP A 85 -0.59 -22.78 -4.09
CA ASP A 85 -1.55 -23.68 -3.42
C ASP A 85 -1.58 -23.46 -1.90
N THR A 86 -0.41 -23.18 -1.34
CA THR A 86 -0.14 -23.05 0.08
C THR A 86 -0.13 -21.60 0.55
N GLY A 87 -0.36 -20.63 -0.36
CA GLY A 87 -0.49 -19.22 0.01
C GLY A 87 0.80 -18.47 0.32
N TYR A 88 1.98 -19.04 -0.04
CA TYR A 88 3.28 -18.41 0.19
C TYR A 88 3.62 -17.28 -0.79
N GLY A 89 2.73 -16.98 -1.75
CA GLY A 89 3.00 -15.97 -2.78
C GLY A 89 3.97 -16.45 -3.84
N ASP A 90 3.97 -17.75 -4.11
CA ASP A 90 4.90 -18.48 -4.97
C ASP A 90 4.21 -19.26 -6.08
N GLY A 91 2.97 -18.89 -6.41
CA GLY A 91 2.25 -19.46 -7.54
C GLY A 91 3.01 -19.30 -8.87
N PRO A 92 2.68 -20.10 -9.89
CA PRO A 92 3.41 -20.14 -11.16
C PRO A 92 3.64 -18.77 -11.81
N ALA A 93 2.68 -17.85 -11.70
CA ALA A 93 2.83 -16.48 -12.17
C ALA A 93 3.53 -15.58 -11.14
N GLY A 94 3.31 -15.80 -9.84
CA GLY A 94 3.86 -14.98 -8.75
C GLY A 94 5.37 -15.09 -8.59
N GLY A 95 5.93 -16.28 -8.83
CA GLY A 95 7.36 -16.55 -8.68
C GLY A 95 8.26 -15.70 -9.58
N SER A 96 7.78 -15.31 -10.76
CA SER A 96 8.50 -14.51 -11.76
C SER A 96 8.23 -12.99 -11.67
N MET A 97 7.37 -12.54 -10.76
CA MET A 97 7.05 -11.11 -10.63
C MET A 97 8.14 -10.34 -9.88
N GLY A 98 8.44 -9.13 -10.35
CA GLY A 98 9.36 -8.21 -9.65
C GLY A 98 8.88 -7.78 -8.26
N ILE A 99 7.56 -7.86 -8.01
CA ILE A 99 6.94 -7.75 -6.69
C ILE A 99 6.14 -9.02 -6.46
N ARG A 100 6.57 -9.83 -5.49
CA ARG A 100 5.87 -11.07 -5.14
C ARG A 100 4.52 -10.76 -4.47
N PRO A 101 3.48 -11.57 -4.72
CA PRO A 101 2.24 -11.52 -3.96
C PRO A 101 2.49 -11.73 -2.46
N ALA A 102 1.54 -11.32 -1.64
CA ALA A 102 1.65 -11.47 -0.18
C ALA A 102 1.70 -12.97 0.20
N ASN A 103 2.61 -13.30 1.13
CA ASN A 103 2.62 -14.56 1.86
C ASN A 103 1.56 -14.48 2.98
N PHE A 104 0.56 -15.36 2.95
CA PHE A 104 -0.55 -15.35 3.91
C PHE A 104 -0.15 -15.87 5.31
N HIS A 105 1.00 -16.52 5.44
CA HIS A 105 1.61 -16.95 6.71
C HIS A 105 2.41 -15.84 7.41
N ASP A 106 2.65 -14.71 6.73
CA ASP A 106 3.35 -13.58 7.34
C ASP A 106 2.47 -12.94 8.41
N GLN A 107 3.07 -12.69 9.59
CA GLN A 107 2.43 -12.00 10.70
C GLN A 107 1.84 -10.63 10.31
N ARG A 108 2.42 -9.95 9.30
CA ARG A 108 1.89 -8.70 8.76
C ARG A 108 0.55 -8.87 8.05
N VAL A 109 0.27 -10.05 7.50
CA VAL A 109 -1.03 -10.39 6.90
C VAL A 109 -1.98 -10.92 7.97
N ILE A 110 -1.53 -11.89 8.76
CA ILE A 110 -2.35 -12.54 9.80
C ILE A 110 -2.98 -11.51 10.74
N LYS A 111 -2.21 -10.49 11.17
CA LYS A 111 -2.67 -9.44 12.10
C LYS A 111 -3.65 -8.43 11.50
N GLN A 112 -3.84 -8.40 10.18
CA GLN A 112 -4.85 -7.52 9.59
C GLN A 112 -6.25 -7.99 9.97
N LYS A 113 -7.22 -7.09 10.04
CA LYS A 113 -8.62 -7.46 10.23
C LYS A 113 -9.23 -7.98 8.93
N ASP A 114 -10.26 -8.81 9.04
CA ASP A 114 -10.96 -9.37 7.88
C ASP A 114 -11.44 -8.30 6.91
N GLY A 115 -12.03 -7.21 7.44
CA GLY A 115 -12.49 -6.10 6.61
C GLY A 115 -11.38 -5.39 5.83
N ALA A 116 -10.16 -5.32 6.36
CA ALA A 116 -9.02 -4.78 5.64
C ALA A 116 -8.59 -5.70 4.49
N LEU A 117 -8.57 -7.02 4.71
CA LEU A 117 -8.29 -8.01 3.65
C LEU A 117 -9.39 -8.01 2.59
N PHE A 118 -10.66 -7.94 3.02
CA PHE A 118 -11.81 -7.82 2.13
C PHE A 118 -11.69 -6.57 1.25
N TRP A 119 -11.34 -5.42 1.83
CA TRP A 119 -11.13 -4.18 1.05
C TRP A 119 -9.99 -4.32 0.03
N LYS A 120 -8.90 -5.00 0.38
CA LYS A 120 -7.78 -5.26 -0.53
C LYS A 120 -8.20 -6.14 -1.70
N LEU A 121 -8.89 -7.25 -1.43
CA LEU A 121 -9.45 -8.13 -2.45
C LEU A 121 -10.43 -7.40 -3.37
N THR A 122 -11.26 -6.54 -2.78
CA THR A 122 -12.27 -5.73 -3.48
C THR A 122 -11.66 -4.77 -4.49
N ASN A 123 -10.56 -4.10 -4.12
CA ASN A 123 -10.05 -2.95 -4.88
C ASN A 123 -8.76 -3.26 -5.65
N GLY A 124 -8.05 -4.34 -5.32
CA GLY A 124 -6.76 -4.67 -5.92
C GLY A 124 -5.67 -3.63 -5.61
N LYS A 125 -4.47 -3.89 -6.14
CA LYS A 125 -3.36 -2.94 -6.20
C LYS A 125 -2.28 -3.46 -7.17
N GLY A 126 -1.84 -2.61 -8.09
CA GLY A 126 -0.79 -2.95 -9.04
C GLY A 126 -1.17 -4.15 -9.89
N ASN A 127 -0.39 -5.24 -9.78
CA ASN A 127 -0.63 -6.48 -10.52
C ASN A 127 -1.81 -7.31 -9.98
N MET A 128 -2.28 -7.05 -8.75
CA MET A 128 -3.48 -7.72 -8.23
C MET A 128 -4.72 -6.96 -8.71
N PRO A 129 -5.57 -7.57 -9.56
CA PRO A 129 -6.77 -6.91 -10.06
C PRO A 129 -7.80 -6.69 -8.93
N PRO A 130 -8.73 -5.75 -9.10
CA PRO A 130 -9.94 -5.71 -8.26
C PRO A 130 -10.83 -6.91 -8.57
N PHE A 131 -11.50 -7.45 -7.55
CA PHE A 131 -12.42 -8.59 -7.70
C PHE A 131 -13.89 -8.24 -7.52
N LYS A 132 -14.23 -6.98 -7.23
CA LYS A 132 -15.64 -6.57 -7.04
C LYS A 132 -16.48 -6.66 -8.30
N GLU A 133 -15.86 -6.64 -9.47
CA GLU A 133 -16.50 -6.81 -10.78
C GLU A 133 -16.70 -8.28 -11.16
N ALA A 134 -15.86 -9.17 -10.62
CA ALA A 134 -15.86 -10.60 -10.95
C ALA A 134 -16.59 -11.46 -9.91
N LEU A 135 -16.61 -11.04 -8.64
CA LEU A 135 -17.10 -11.81 -7.52
C LEU A 135 -18.15 -11.03 -6.73
N THR A 136 -19.19 -11.73 -6.29
CA THR A 136 -20.18 -11.18 -5.37
C THR A 136 -19.52 -10.83 -4.02
N GLU A 137 -20.20 -10.03 -3.21
CA GLU A 137 -19.75 -9.74 -1.85
C GLU A 137 -19.60 -11.01 -1.00
N GLU A 138 -20.58 -11.91 -1.09
CA GLU A 138 -20.54 -13.20 -0.38
C GLU A 138 -19.33 -14.04 -0.81
N GLN A 139 -19.07 -14.16 -2.11
CA GLN A 139 -17.90 -14.89 -2.64
C GLN A 139 -16.58 -14.28 -2.14
N ARG A 140 -16.49 -12.94 -2.07
CA ARG A 140 -15.32 -12.28 -1.49
C ARG A 140 -15.17 -12.57 0.00
N TRP A 141 -16.26 -12.69 0.76
CA TRP A 141 -16.19 -13.11 2.17
C TRP A 141 -15.81 -14.59 2.33
N GLN A 142 -16.28 -15.48 1.46
CA GLN A 142 -15.87 -16.89 1.42
C GLN A 142 -14.37 -17.02 1.18
N LEU A 143 -13.81 -16.23 0.26
CA LEU A 143 -12.36 -16.13 0.07
C LEU A 143 -11.63 -15.71 1.35
N ILE A 144 -12.16 -14.74 2.11
CA ILE A 144 -11.55 -14.35 3.39
C ILE A 144 -11.62 -15.49 4.41
N VAL A 145 -12.72 -16.25 4.48
CA VAL A 145 -12.80 -17.44 5.35
C VAL A 145 -11.69 -18.43 5.00
N PHE A 146 -11.56 -18.78 3.73
CA PHE A 146 -10.52 -19.71 3.28
C PHE A 146 -9.11 -19.17 3.52
N LEU A 147 -8.87 -17.87 3.28
CA LEU A 147 -7.58 -17.23 3.54
C LEU A 147 -7.14 -17.35 5.00
N ARG A 148 -8.10 -17.26 5.93
CA ARG A 148 -7.86 -17.44 7.37
C ARG A 148 -7.55 -18.87 7.73
N GLU A 149 -8.14 -19.83 7.04
CA GLU A 149 -7.81 -21.24 7.23
C GLU A 149 -6.42 -21.55 6.68
N LEU A 150 -6.14 -21.10 5.45
CA LEU A 150 -4.85 -21.28 4.79
C LEU A 150 -3.69 -20.67 5.59
N GLY A 151 -3.88 -19.51 6.22
CA GLY A 151 -2.86 -18.89 7.06
C GLY A 151 -2.62 -19.55 8.44
N LYS A 152 -3.36 -20.60 8.80
CA LYS A 152 -3.13 -21.38 10.04
C LYS A 152 -2.27 -22.62 9.82
N THR A 153 -2.26 -23.16 8.60
CA THR A 153 -1.57 -24.41 8.27
C THR A 153 -0.09 -24.13 8.08
N GLU A 154 0.76 -24.71 8.93
CA GLU A 154 2.23 -24.61 8.88
C GLU A 154 2.84 -25.38 7.70
#